data_AF-A0A1I5XZA0-F1
#
_entry.id   AF-A0A1I5XZA0-F1
#
_cell.length_a   1.000
_cell.length_b   1.000
_cell.length_c   1.000
_cell.angle_alpha   90.00
_cell.angle_beta   90.00
_cell.angle_gamma   90.00
#
_symmetry.space_group_name_H-M   'P 1'
#
loop_
_entity.id
_entity.type
_entity.pdbx_description
1 polymer ?
#
loop_
_entity_poly.entity_id
_entity_poly.type
_entity_poly.pdbx_seq_one_letter_code
_entity_poly.pdbx_strand_id
1 'polypeptide(L)'
;MNNSNLHLMRLYLFGLLLFVFTSCLYMRKPPDLIASPSKHFILKVEINSDKSDETKYGCVVLTLYDTSNKEISTFQTGASNCMKWAVNWYPTKDTIILYSSDIGNRAYHLTDKNQLDTISVTKEMDSIAKIIFDKKYAKQ
;
A
#
# COMPACT_ATOMS: atom_id res chain seq x y z
N MET A 1 61.20 -10.73 -17.46
CA MET A 1 59.90 -10.15 -17.08
C MET A 1 58.99 -11.29 -16.65
N ASN A 2 58.66 -11.36 -15.36
CA ASN A 2 58.07 -12.55 -14.72
C ASN A 2 56.56 -12.64 -14.96
N ASN A 3 56.11 -13.82 -15.42
CA ASN A 3 54.70 -14.18 -15.63
C ASN A 3 53.83 -14.08 -14.37
N SER A 4 54.44 -13.97 -13.19
CA SER A 4 53.78 -13.87 -11.88
C SER A 4 52.94 -12.59 -11.71
N ASN A 5 53.32 -11.47 -12.35
CA ASN A 5 52.62 -10.19 -12.23
C ASN A 5 51.35 -10.12 -13.10
N LEU A 6 51.25 -10.94 -14.15
CA LEU A 6 50.11 -10.96 -15.07
C LEU A 6 48.89 -11.67 -14.47
N HIS A 7 49.12 -12.67 -13.61
CA HIS A 7 48.06 -13.39 -12.90
C HIS A 7 47.46 -12.57 -11.74
N LEU A 8 48.30 -11.80 -11.02
CA LEU A 8 47.85 -10.95 -9.92
C LEU A 8 46.95 -9.79 -10.40
N MET A 9 47.26 -9.23 -11.58
CA MET A 9 46.48 -8.16 -12.21
C MET A 9 45.13 -8.65 -12.77
N ARG A 10 45.07 -9.90 -13.26
CA ARG A 10 43.82 -10.54 -13.73
C ARG A 10 42.88 -10.91 -12.57
N LEU A 11 43.42 -11.27 -11.41
CA LEU A 11 42.61 -11.56 -10.22
C LEU A 11 41.94 -10.29 -9.65
N TYR A 12 42.64 -9.15 -9.69
CA TYR A 12 42.10 -7.86 -9.25
C TYR A 12 40.98 -7.33 -10.17
N LEU A 13 41.12 -7.52 -11.50
CA LEU A 13 40.09 -7.13 -12.45
C LEU A 13 38.79 -7.94 -12.28
N PHE A 14 38.90 -9.23 -11.93
CA PHE A 14 37.74 -10.08 -11.64
C PHE A 14 37.09 -9.76 -10.28
N GLY A 15 37.88 -9.36 -9.28
CA GLY A 15 37.35 -8.93 -7.97
C GLY A 15 36.58 -7.61 -8.02
N LEU A 16 37.00 -6.66 -8.87
CA LEU A 16 36.32 -5.37 -9.01
C LEU A 16 34.99 -5.47 -9.78
N LEU A 17 34.85 -6.45 -10.69
CA LEU A 17 33.65 -6.65 -11.51
C LEU A 17 32.48 -7.30 -10.74
N LEU A 18 32.77 -8.00 -9.64
CA LEU A 18 31.75 -8.64 -8.78
C LEU A 18 31.10 -7.67 -7.77
N PHE A 19 31.70 -6.51 -7.51
CA PHE A 19 31.17 -5.53 -6.56
C PHE A 19 30.09 -4.60 -7.15
N VAL A 20 29.86 -4.64 -8.46
CA VAL A 20 28.90 -3.72 -9.12
C VAL A 20 27.45 -4.24 -9.06
N PHE A 21 27.20 -5.48 -8.60
CA PHE A 21 25.87 -6.10 -8.62
C PHE A 21 25.09 -6.11 -7.29
N THR A 22 25.63 -5.60 -6.18
CA THR A 22 25.00 -5.76 -4.86
C THR A 22 24.12 -4.60 -4.39
N SER A 23 23.90 -3.57 -5.22
CA SER A 23 23.18 -2.36 -4.78
C SER A 23 21.90 -2.09 -5.57
N CYS A 24 21.11 -3.13 -5.87
CA CYS A 24 19.67 -2.93 -5.99
C CYS A 24 19.10 -2.78 -4.58
N LEU A 25 19.29 -1.60 -3.98
CA LEU A 25 18.49 -1.17 -2.85
C LEU A 25 17.04 -1.20 -3.32
N TYR A 26 16.30 -2.20 -2.87
CA TYR A 26 14.87 -2.34 -3.08
C TYR A 26 14.20 -1.14 -2.37
N MET A 27 14.14 0.00 -3.05
CA MET A 27 13.47 1.20 -2.56
C MET A 27 11.99 0.87 -2.44
N ARG A 28 11.58 0.38 -1.27
CA ARG A 28 10.19 0.13 -0.94
C ARG A 28 9.48 1.48 -1.03
N LYS A 29 8.57 1.63 -2.00
CA LYS A 29 7.75 2.84 -2.17
C LYS A 29 7.15 3.16 -0.79
N PRO A 30 7.28 4.42 -0.30
CA PRO A 30 6.68 4.78 0.97
C PRO A 30 5.16 4.50 0.92
N PRO A 31 4.55 4.11 2.05
CA PRO A 31 3.13 3.83 2.10
C PRO A 31 2.33 5.05 1.64
N ASP A 32 1.27 4.82 0.86
CA ASP A 32 0.43 5.90 0.38
C ASP A 32 -0.37 6.45 1.57
N LEU A 33 -0.06 7.69 1.99
CA LEU A 33 -0.77 8.43 3.02
C LEU A 33 -1.79 9.36 2.35
N ILE A 34 -3.05 9.27 2.78
CA ILE A 34 -4.17 9.99 2.16
C ILE A 34 -4.90 10.80 3.23
N ALA A 35 -4.81 12.12 3.15
CA ALA A 35 -5.53 13.02 4.06
C ALA A 35 -7.04 12.96 3.83
N SER A 36 -7.80 12.93 4.92
CA SER A 36 -9.27 13.03 4.91
C SER A 36 -9.76 14.40 4.41
N PRO A 37 -10.98 14.50 3.86
CA PRO A 37 -11.58 15.77 3.47
C PRO A 37 -11.67 16.78 4.61
N SER A 38 -11.98 16.33 5.83
CA SER A 38 -12.01 17.21 7.01
C SER A 38 -10.64 17.63 7.51
N LYS A 39 -9.58 16.93 7.07
CA LYS A 39 -8.19 17.06 7.53
C LYS A 39 -7.95 16.65 8.99
N HIS A 40 -8.91 15.99 9.64
CA HIS A 40 -8.74 15.47 10.99
C HIS A 40 -8.07 14.10 11.03
N PHE A 41 -8.10 13.39 9.92
CA PHE A 41 -7.56 12.03 9.81
C PHE A 41 -6.60 11.85 8.64
N ILE A 42 -5.67 10.92 8.81
CA ILE A 42 -4.77 10.43 7.77
C ILE A 42 -5.01 8.93 7.61
N LEU A 43 -5.31 8.51 6.39
CA LEU A 43 -5.43 7.10 6.02
C LEU A 43 -4.08 6.59 5.51
N LYS A 44 -3.55 5.58 6.17
CA LYS A 44 -2.41 4.78 5.70
C LYS A 44 -2.94 3.47 5.10
N VAL A 45 -2.44 3.12 3.92
CA VAL A 45 -2.84 1.91 3.19
C VAL A 45 -1.63 1.01 3.02
N GLU A 46 -1.73 -0.21 3.52
CA GLU A 46 -0.65 -1.19 3.50
C GLU A 46 -1.15 -2.58 3.08
N ILE A 47 -0.22 -3.46 2.77
CA ILE A 47 -0.50 -4.88 2.53
C ILE A 47 -0.08 -5.65 3.78
N ASN A 48 -0.98 -6.49 4.29
CA ASN A 48 -0.65 -7.37 5.40
C ASN A 48 0.47 -8.33 4.99
N SER A 49 1.55 -8.35 5.77
CA SER A 49 2.73 -9.18 5.54
C SER A 49 2.92 -10.28 6.59
N ASP A 50 1.99 -10.37 7.55
CA ASP A 50 1.97 -11.42 8.54
C ASP A 50 1.53 -12.74 7.90
N LYS A 51 2.46 -13.69 7.85
CA LYS A 51 2.23 -15.02 7.28
C LYS A 51 1.56 -16.00 8.25
N SER A 52 1.42 -15.63 9.52
CA SER A 52 0.78 -16.50 10.53
C SER A 52 -0.74 -16.59 10.35
N ASP A 53 -1.36 -15.60 9.70
CA ASP A 53 -2.76 -15.62 9.30
C ASP A 53 -2.87 -15.68 7.77
N GLU A 54 -2.85 -16.90 7.23
CA GLU A 54 -2.91 -17.14 5.78
C GLU A 54 -4.17 -16.55 5.12
N THR A 55 -5.26 -16.35 5.88
CA THR A 55 -6.51 -15.79 5.37
C THR A 55 -6.45 -14.28 5.15
N LYS A 56 -5.50 -13.61 5.82
CA LYS A 56 -5.30 -12.16 5.74
C LYS A 56 -3.98 -11.77 5.10
N TYR A 57 -3.02 -12.69 5.03
CA TYR A 57 -1.75 -12.46 4.38
C TYR A 57 -1.95 -11.97 2.94
N GLY A 58 -1.29 -10.88 2.58
CA GLY A 58 -1.41 -10.29 1.26
C GLY A 58 -2.69 -9.49 1.02
N CYS A 59 -3.56 -9.29 2.02
CA CYS A 59 -4.74 -8.45 1.90
C CYS A 59 -4.48 -6.99 2.32
N VAL A 60 -5.24 -6.06 1.76
CA VAL A 60 -5.15 -4.62 2.05
C VAL A 60 -5.60 -4.32 3.49
N VAL A 61 -4.77 -3.56 4.20
CA VAL A 61 -4.98 -3.05 5.55
C VAL A 61 -5.16 -1.54 5.50
N LEU A 62 -6.15 -1.05 6.23
CA LEU A 62 -6.43 0.37 6.41
C LEU A 62 -6.08 0.75 7.85
N THR A 63 -5.15 1.68 8.03
CA THR A 63 -4.85 2.23 9.35
C THR A 63 -5.15 3.72 9.35
N LEU A 64 -5.96 4.15 10.31
CA LEU A 64 -6.35 5.53 10.50
C LEU A 64 -5.53 6.18 11.61
N TYR A 65 -4.99 7.35 11.33
CA TYR A 65 -4.24 8.18 12.28
C TYR A 65 -4.96 9.51 12.48
N ASP A 66 -4.79 10.11 13.66
CA ASP A 66 -5.12 11.52 13.89
C ASP A 66 -4.04 12.46 13.31
N THR A 67 -4.25 13.76 13.43
CA THR A 67 -3.30 14.80 12.98
C THR A 67 -2.00 14.84 13.79
N SER A 68 -1.96 14.19 14.96
CA SER A 68 -0.75 14.03 15.79
C SER A 68 0.01 12.73 15.47
N ASN A 69 -0.35 12.04 14.38
CA ASN A 69 0.17 10.73 13.99
C ASN A 69 -0.07 9.62 15.03
N LYS A 70 -1.07 9.76 15.90
CA LYS A 70 -1.51 8.69 16.78
C LYS A 70 -2.44 7.76 16.03
N GLU A 71 -2.16 6.46 16.06
CA GLU A 71 -3.06 5.45 15.50
C GLU A 71 -4.39 5.43 16.26
N ILE A 72 -5.49 5.48 15.51
CA ILE A 72 -6.86 5.42 16.02
C ILE A 72 -7.42 4.01 15.84
N SER A 73 -7.32 3.46 14.63
CA SER A 73 -7.93 2.18 14.24
C SER A 73 -7.15 1.53 13.12
N THR A 74 -7.11 0.19 13.13
CA THR A 74 -6.61 -0.64 12.03
C THR A 74 -7.70 -1.63 11.60
N PHE A 75 -7.87 -1.82 10.29
CA PHE A 75 -8.92 -2.67 9.71
C PHE A 75 -8.42 -3.50 8.53
N GLN A 76 -8.68 -4.81 8.56
CA GLN A 76 -8.37 -5.72 7.45
C GLN A 76 -9.56 -5.81 6.49
N THR A 77 -9.35 -5.40 5.24
CA THR A 77 -10.45 -5.30 4.25
C THR A 77 -10.84 -6.63 3.60
N GLY A 78 -9.93 -7.60 3.57
CA GLY A 78 -10.06 -8.83 2.77
C GLY A 78 -9.74 -8.67 1.27
N ALA A 79 -9.55 -7.45 0.76
CA ALA A 79 -9.17 -7.24 -0.64
C ALA A 79 -7.74 -7.77 -0.89
N SER A 80 -7.58 -8.71 -1.80
CA SER A 80 -6.28 -9.32 -2.11
C SER A 80 -5.40 -8.36 -2.91
N ASN A 81 -4.13 -8.25 -2.53
CA ASN A 81 -3.15 -7.48 -3.29
C ASN A 81 -2.82 -8.11 -4.66
N CYS A 82 -3.18 -9.37 -4.88
CA CYS A 82 -3.05 -10.04 -6.18
C CYS A 82 -4.12 -9.58 -7.18
N MET A 83 -5.17 -8.93 -6.71
CA MET A 83 -6.27 -8.41 -7.53
C MET A 83 -6.18 -6.89 -7.65
N LYS A 84 -6.89 -6.29 -8.60
CA LYS A 84 -6.91 -4.83 -8.70
C LYS A 84 -7.80 -4.25 -7.60
N TRP A 85 -7.27 -3.24 -6.93
CA TRP A 85 -7.95 -2.53 -5.86
C TRP A 85 -7.53 -1.07 -5.86
N ALA A 86 -8.39 -0.19 -5.37
CA ALA A 86 -8.08 1.23 -5.20
C ALA A 86 -8.87 1.78 -4.02
N VAL A 87 -8.23 2.62 -3.21
CA VAL A 87 -8.87 3.17 -2.01
C VAL A 87 -8.64 4.68 -1.95
N ASN A 88 -9.65 5.41 -1.51
CA ASN A 88 -9.54 6.83 -1.22
C ASN A 88 -10.67 7.26 -0.27
N TRP A 89 -10.64 8.51 0.15
CA TRP A 89 -11.77 9.14 0.83
C TRP A 89 -12.89 9.47 -0.15
N TYR A 90 -14.12 9.44 0.36
CA TYR A 90 -15.25 10.09 -0.26
C TYR A 90 -14.99 11.60 -0.37
N PRO A 91 -15.33 12.29 -1.47
CA PRO A 91 -14.88 13.66 -1.70
C PRO A 91 -15.30 14.69 -0.63
N THR A 92 -16.46 14.52 -0.02
CA THR A 92 -17.07 15.52 0.90
C THR A 92 -17.28 15.02 2.32
N LYS A 93 -16.88 13.77 2.64
CA LYS A 93 -17.14 13.13 3.93
C LYS A 93 -15.96 12.25 4.31
N ASP A 94 -15.74 12.08 5.61
CA ASP A 94 -14.71 11.18 6.15
C ASP A 94 -15.20 9.73 6.11
N THR A 95 -15.50 9.27 4.90
CA THR A 95 -15.87 7.89 4.59
C THR A 95 -14.81 7.34 3.65
N ILE A 96 -14.24 6.19 3.97
CA ILE A 96 -13.25 5.53 3.12
C ILE A 96 -14.01 4.70 2.08
N ILE A 97 -13.65 4.82 0.81
CA ILE A 97 -14.21 4.08 -0.30
C ILE A 97 -13.12 3.17 -0.87
N LEU A 98 -13.41 1.88 -0.93
CA LEU A 98 -12.56 0.86 -1.51
C LEU A 98 -13.25 0.27 -2.74
N TYR A 99 -12.59 0.33 -3.88
CA TYR A 99 -12.85 -0.53 -5.01
C TYR A 99 -12.02 -1.81 -4.89
N SER A 100 -12.64 -2.96 -5.09
CA SER A 100 -11.92 -4.24 -5.22
C SER A 100 -12.55 -5.16 -6.27
N SER A 101 -11.70 -5.75 -7.13
CA SER A 101 -12.17 -6.70 -8.15
C SER A 101 -12.58 -8.07 -7.60
N ASP A 102 -12.17 -8.42 -6.37
CA ASP A 102 -12.48 -9.71 -5.75
C ASP A 102 -13.66 -9.67 -4.77
N ILE A 103 -13.67 -8.70 -3.84
CA ILE A 103 -14.66 -8.61 -2.76
C ILE A 103 -15.76 -7.57 -3.02
N GLY A 104 -15.72 -6.94 -4.20
CA GLY A 104 -16.57 -5.82 -4.60
C GLY A 104 -16.21 -4.50 -3.92
N ASN A 105 -17.05 -3.50 -4.14
CA ASN A 105 -16.86 -2.18 -3.55
C ASN A 105 -17.28 -2.19 -2.08
N ARG A 106 -16.52 -1.48 -1.25
CA ARG A 106 -16.76 -1.35 0.19
C ARG A 106 -16.64 0.10 0.63
N ALA A 107 -17.37 0.46 1.67
CA ALA A 107 -17.30 1.76 2.30
C ALA A 107 -17.14 1.59 3.80
N TYR A 108 -16.31 2.44 4.41
CA TYR A 108 -16.01 2.38 5.84
C TYR A 108 -16.12 3.76 6.48
N HIS A 109 -16.57 3.80 7.73
CA HIS A 109 -16.58 5.02 8.54
C HIS A 109 -15.95 4.77 9.91
N LEU A 110 -15.45 5.83 10.55
CA LEU A 110 -15.01 5.75 11.93
C LEU A 110 -16.23 5.88 12.85
N THR A 111 -16.43 4.89 13.72
CA THR A 111 -17.47 4.91 14.75
C THR A 111 -17.02 5.69 15.99
N ASP A 112 -17.97 6.03 16.87
CA ASP A 112 -17.68 6.71 18.16
C ASP A 112 -16.76 5.89 19.09
N LYS A 113 -16.59 4.59 18.81
CA LYS A 113 -15.69 3.70 19.55
C LYS A 113 -14.27 3.68 18.99
N ASN A 114 -13.92 4.61 18.09
CA ASN A 114 -12.64 4.66 17.38
C ASN A 114 -12.36 3.37 16.61
N GLN A 115 -13.39 2.76 16.02
CA GLN A 115 -13.27 1.58 15.17
C GLN A 115 -13.80 1.88 13.79
N LEU A 116 -13.06 1.45 12.76
CA LEU A 116 -13.59 1.42 11.40
C LEU A 116 -14.65 0.32 11.28
N ASP A 117 -15.82 0.69 10.79
CA ASP A 117 -16.91 -0.25 10.49
C ASP A 117 -17.38 -0.12 9.04
N THR A 118 -17.93 -1.20 8.51
CA THR A 118 -18.43 -1.27 7.13
C THR A 118 -19.84 -0.71 7.04
N ILE A 119 -20.07 0.18 6.08
CA ILE A 119 -21.40 0.73 5.78
C ILE A 119 -21.92 0.25 4.43
N SER A 120 -23.24 0.28 4.23
CA SER A 120 -23.84 -0.05 2.95
C SER A 120 -23.38 0.93 1.86
N VAL A 121 -22.90 0.37 0.75
CA VAL A 121 -22.46 1.15 -0.42
C VAL A 121 -23.68 1.66 -1.18
N THR A 122 -23.77 2.98 -1.34
CA THR A 122 -24.80 3.62 -2.16
C THR A 122 -24.39 3.62 -3.64
N LYS A 123 -25.34 3.85 -4.56
CA LYS A 123 -25.04 4.01 -6.00
C LYS A 123 -24.02 5.12 -6.30
N GLU A 124 -24.06 6.18 -5.51
CA GLU A 124 -23.11 7.29 -5.62
C GLU A 124 -21.71 6.85 -5.19
N MET A 125 -21.59 6.15 -4.05
CA MET A 125 -20.32 5.58 -3.60
C MET A 125 -19.75 4.57 -4.59
N ASP A 126 -20.59 3.79 -5.25
CA ASP A 126 -20.20 2.83 -6.28
C ASP A 126 -19.56 3.55 -7.50
N SER A 127 -20.20 4.64 -7.95
CA SER A 127 -19.65 5.51 -9.01
C SER A 127 -18.31 6.12 -8.60
N ILE A 128 -18.19 6.56 -7.34
CA ILE A 128 -16.96 7.12 -6.79
C ILE A 128 -15.85 6.06 -6.71
N ALA A 129 -16.17 4.84 -6.30
CA ALA A 129 -15.21 3.73 -6.25
C ALA A 129 -14.62 3.48 -7.65
N LYS A 130 -15.46 3.53 -8.68
CA LYS A 130 -15.01 3.44 -10.08
C LYS A 130 -14.09 4.59 -10.49
N ILE A 131 -14.41 5.83 -10.12
CA ILE A 131 -13.54 6.99 -10.39
C ILE A 131 -12.18 6.83 -9.68
N ILE A 132 -12.18 6.36 -8.43
CA ILE A 132 -10.96 6.09 -7.66
C ILE A 132 -10.10 5.03 -8.36
N PHE A 133 -10.72 3.95 -8.82
CA PHE A 133 -10.07 2.89 -9.59
C PHE A 133 -9.48 3.43 -10.90
N ASP A 134 -10.29 4.09 -11.71
CA ASP A 134 -9.87 4.62 -13.00
C ASP A 134 -8.71 5.61 -12.80
N LYS A 135 -8.74 6.47 -11.77
CA LYS A 135 -7.62 7.38 -11.43
C LYS A 135 -6.32 6.66 -11.07
N LYS A 136 -6.39 5.54 -10.33
CA LYS A 136 -5.21 4.76 -9.91
C LYS A 136 -4.55 4.06 -11.10
N TYR A 137 -5.35 3.56 -12.05
CA TYR A 137 -4.88 2.71 -13.15
C TYR A 137 -4.82 3.39 -14.53
N ALA A 138 -5.42 4.58 -14.72
CA ALA A 138 -5.35 5.32 -16.00
C ALA A 138 -4.01 6.02 -16.25
N LYS A 139 -3.11 6.04 -15.26
CA LYS A 139 -1.76 6.61 -15.39
C LYS A 139 -0.69 5.57 -15.79
N GLN A 140 -1.09 4.41 -16.31
CA GLN A 140 -0.20 3.33 -16.74
C GLN A 140 0.07 3.41 -18.24
#